data_AF-A0A9D1ERJ9-F1
#
_entry.id   AF-A0A9D1ERJ9-F1
#
_cell.length_a   1.000
_cell.length_b   1.000
_cell.length_c   1.000
_cell.angle_alpha   90.00
_cell.angle_beta   90.00
_cell.angle_gamma   90.00
#
_symmetry.space_group_name_H-M   'P 1'
#
loop_
_entity.id
_entity.type
_entity.pdbx_description
1 polymer ?
#
loop_
_entity_poly.entity_id
_entity_poly.type
_entity_poly.pdbx_seq_one_letter_code
_entity_poly.pdbx_strand_id
1 'polypeptide(L)'
;MAENQYIYAVARVRSREQSLLTEAFFSQLVQAADYNACMRLLKEKGWGAETALDPEDMLAAQREKTWSFLKEIVGDTSIFNVFLYGNDYHNLKAAIKEAYTGKDFPDLYMKEGAVDYRVIRKAAAENDFQALPEEMRGCAAEAAKVLAHTGDGQLCDVIIDQGALTAIRQAGEASGDDFLKLYGELTAAAGNIRIAARAARTGKDEAFLGRALADCRTLNKEELIRAAAKGEAAVADYLEKTEYREAAGELRKSVRAFEIWCDNLLMRRIRPQIHNPFGLGPLAAYILARENEGKMVRIILSGKRNGLGEDVIRERMRETYV
;
A
#
# COMPACT_ATOMS: atom_id res chain seq x y z
N MET A 1 -20.92 -13.68 -8.52
CA MET A 1 -20.80 -13.36 -9.96
C MET A 1 -20.68 -14.66 -10.74
N ALA A 2 -21.33 -14.79 -11.89
CA ALA A 2 -21.26 -16.00 -12.70
C ALA A 2 -19.87 -16.14 -13.36
N GLU A 3 -19.36 -17.36 -13.48
CA GLU A 3 -18.03 -17.69 -14.02
C GLU A 3 -17.77 -17.05 -15.41
N ASN A 4 -18.82 -16.92 -16.24
CA ASN A 4 -18.77 -16.27 -17.55
C ASN A 4 -18.51 -14.75 -17.50
N GLN A 5 -18.88 -14.04 -16.43
CA GLN A 5 -18.62 -12.60 -16.30
C GLN A 5 -17.13 -12.30 -16.11
N TYR A 6 -16.41 -13.17 -15.39
CA TYR A 6 -14.98 -12.98 -15.19
C TYR A 6 -14.17 -13.26 -16.46
N ILE A 7 -14.59 -14.18 -17.34
CA ILE A 7 -13.91 -14.43 -18.61
C ILE A 7 -13.87 -13.15 -19.47
N TYR A 8 -15.02 -12.49 -19.62
CA TYR A 8 -15.11 -11.22 -20.34
C TYR A 8 -14.26 -10.13 -19.68
N ALA A 9 -14.35 -10.00 -18.35
CA ALA A 9 -13.60 -9.00 -17.60
C ALA A 9 -12.08 -9.21 -17.72
N VAL A 10 -11.60 -10.45 -17.64
CA VAL A 10 -10.18 -10.81 -17.82
C VAL A 10 -9.72 -10.45 -19.23
N ALA A 11 -10.49 -10.77 -20.27
CA ALA A 11 -10.14 -10.39 -21.65
C ALA A 11 -9.99 -8.87 -21.83
N ARG A 12 -10.90 -8.09 -21.21
CA ARG A 12 -10.82 -6.63 -21.20
C ARG A 12 -9.60 -6.11 -20.42
N VAL A 13 -9.27 -6.72 -19.29
CA VAL A 13 -8.06 -6.40 -18.51
C VAL A 13 -6.80 -6.66 -19.34
N ARG A 14 -6.70 -7.81 -20.03
CA ARG A 14 -5.55 -8.16 -20.89
C ARG A 14 -5.30 -7.12 -21.98
N SER A 15 -6.37 -6.60 -22.59
CA SER A 15 -6.25 -5.49 -23.54
C SER A 15 -5.72 -4.22 -22.87
N ARG A 16 -6.16 -3.91 -21.64
CA ARG A 16 -5.69 -2.74 -20.89
C ARG A 16 -4.26 -2.89 -20.35
N GLU A 17 -3.79 -4.11 -20.07
CA GLU A 17 -2.42 -4.37 -19.63
C GLU A 17 -1.38 -3.89 -20.67
N GLN A 18 -1.73 -3.85 -21.96
CA GLN A 18 -0.86 -3.30 -23.01
C GLN A 18 -0.58 -1.79 -22.86
N SER A 19 -1.40 -1.10 -22.08
CA SER A 19 -1.24 0.32 -21.74
C SER A 19 -0.54 0.55 -20.39
N LEU A 20 -0.08 -0.51 -19.73
CA LEU A 20 0.79 -0.38 -18.57
C LEU A 20 2.17 0.17 -19.00
N LEU A 21 2.81 0.89 -18.09
CA LEU A 21 4.17 1.39 -18.21
C LEU A 21 5.13 0.20 -18.06
N THR A 22 5.92 -0.04 -19.11
CA THR A 22 6.91 -1.11 -19.14
C THR A 22 8.21 -0.67 -18.50
N GLU A 23 9.08 -1.64 -18.18
CA GLU A 23 10.44 -1.37 -17.70
C GLU A 23 11.23 -0.46 -18.66
N ALA A 24 11.05 -0.65 -19.98
CA ALA A 24 11.66 0.20 -21.00
C ALA A 24 11.19 1.66 -20.90
N PHE A 25 9.89 1.88 -20.67
CA PHE A 25 9.35 3.23 -20.51
C PHE A 25 9.83 3.87 -19.20
N PHE A 26 9.88 3.13 -18.09
CA PHE A 26 10.48 3.65 -16.85
C PHE A 26 11.96 4.01 -17.04
N SER A 27 12.72 3.19 -17.76
CA SER A 27 14.10 3.51 -18.12
C SER A 27 14.22 4.78 -18.95
N GLN A 28 13.28 5.04 -19.87
CA GLN A 28 13.20 6.27 -20.63
C GLN A 28 12.90 7.48 -19.73
N LEU A 29 11.97 7.35 -18.78
CA LEU A 29 11.70 8.42 -17.80
C LEU A 29 12.93 8.73 -16.93
N VAL A 30 13.67 7.70 -16.50
CA VAL A 30 14.91 7.89 -15.75
C VAL A 30 15.98 8.61 -16.57
N GLN A 31 16.07 8.37 -17.88
CA GLN A 31 17.02 9.02 -18.79
C GLN A 31 16.58 10.42 -19.25
N ALA A 32 15.33 10.82 -18.97
CA ALA A 32 14.83 12.12 -19.37
C ALA A 32 15.65 13.24 -18.71
N ALA A 33 15.91 14.31 -19.46
CA ALA A 33 16.83 15.38 -19.04
C ALA A 33 16.42 16.03 -17.70
N ASP A 34 15.11 16.24 -17.50
CA ASP A 34 14.60 16.92 -16.32
C ASP A 34 13.16 16.47 -15.98
N TYR A 35 12.63 17.05 -14.91
CA TYR A 35 11.26 16.84 -14.45
C TYR A 35 10.22 17.14 -15.54
N ASN A 36 10.39 18.24 -16.30
CA ASN A 36 9.43 18.65 -17.32
C ASN A 36 9.43 17.68 -18.51
N ALA A 37 10.59 17.14 -18.88
CA ALA A 37 10.71 16.10 -19.89
C ALA A 37 10.00 14.82 -19.45
N CYS A 38 10.11 14.41 -18.17
CA CYS A 38 9.34 13.28 -17.63
C CYS A 38 7.83 13.52 -17.75
N MET A 39 7.36 14.70 -17.34
CA MET A 39 5.94 15.06 -17.42
C MET A 39 5.42 15.03 -18.86
N ARG A 40 6.21 15.53 -19.83
CA ARG A 40 5.85 15.45 -21.27
C ARG A 40 5.75 14.00 -21.74
N LEU A 41 6.75 13.16 -21.45
CA LEU A 41 6.75 11.75 -21.83
C LEU A 41 5.54 10.99 -21.27
N LEU A 42 5.19 11.26 -20.00
CA LEU A 42 4.00 10.66 -19.37
C LEU A 42 2.71 11.09 -20.09
N LYS A 43 2.58 12.38 -20.41
CA LYS A 43 1.42 12.91 -21.16
C LYS A 43 1.32 12.32 -22.57
N GLU A 44 2.44 12.26 -23.30
CA GLU A 44 2.51 11.64 -24.63
C GLU A 44 2.15 10.15 -24.60
N LYS A 45 2.50 9.44 -23.52
CA LYS A 45 2.10 8.04 -23.29
C LYS A 45 0.61 7.90 -22.93
N GLY A 46 -0.11 8.99 -22.68
CA GLY A 46 -1.50 8.99 -22.21
C GLY A 46 -1.65 8.64 -20.73
N TRP A 47 -0.55 8.72 -19.97
CA TRP A 47 -0.54 8.50 -18.53
C TRP A 47 -0.87 9.82 -17.82
N GLY A 48 -1.80 9.80 -16.86
CA GLY A 48 -2.52 10.99 -16.37
C GLY A 48 -3.69 11.46 -17.24
N ALA A 49 -4.30 12.60 -16.90
CA ALA A 49 -5.19 13.36 -17.79
C ALA A 49 -4.37 14.42 -18.56
N GLU A 50 -4.77 14.77 -19.78
CA GLU A 50 -4.07 15.83 -20.55
C GLU A 50 -4.04 17.16 -19.80
N THR A 51 -5.13 17.45 -19.08
CA THR A 51 -5.33 18.64 -18.26
C THR A 51 -4.58 18.62 -16.92
N ALA A 52 -4.01 17.48 -16.51
CA ALA A 52 -3.30 17.38 -15.23
C ALA A 52 -2.08 18.31 -15.23
N LEU A 53 -2.00 19.17 -14.22
CA LEU A 53 -0.96 20.20 -14.11
C LEU A 53 0.23 19.72 -13.29
N ASP A 54 0.00 18.81 -12.35
CA ASP A 54 1.01 18.25 -11.46
C ASP A 54 0.93 16.71 -11.35
N PRO A 55 1.90 16.05 -10.69
CA PRO A 55 1.95 14.59 -10.57
C PRO A 55 0.78 14.01 -9.79
N GLU A 56 0.29 14.73 -8.78
CA GLU A 56 -0.80 14.30 -7.92
C GLU A 56 -2.11 14.24 -8.71
N ASP A 57 -2.38 15.25 -9.57
CA ASP A 57 -3.49 15.24 -10.52
C ASP A 57 -3.39 14.07 -11.52
N MET A 58 -2.18 13.80 -12.05
CA MET A 58 -1.97 12.68 -12.97
C MET A 58 -2.29 11.33 -12.31
N LEU A 59 -1.88 11.18 -11.05
CA LEU A 59 -2.10 9.97 -10.26
C LEU A 59 -3.57 9.79 -9.91
N ALA A 60 -4.24 10.86 -9.49
CA ALA A 60 -5.68 10.85 -9.24
C ALA A 60 -6.46 10.45 -10.50
N ALA A 61 -6.14 11.07 -11.64
CA ALA A 61 -6.76 10.73 -12.92
C ALA A 61 -6.52 9.27 -13.34
N GLN A 62 -5.33 8.72 -13.09
CA GLN A 62 -5.05 7.30 -13.40
C GLN A 62 -5.80 6.34 -12.48
N ARG A 63 -5.93 6.68 -11.19
CA ARG A 63 -6.76 5.91 -10.26
C ARG A 63 -8.23 5.94 -10.67
N GLU A 64 -8.77 7.12 -10.95
CA GLU A 64 -10.16 7.29 -11.40
C GLU A 64 -10.44 6.50 -12.68
N LYS A 65 -9.54 6.58 -13.68
CA LYS A 65 -9.63 5.77 -14.90
C LYS A 65 -9.64 4.27 -14.61
N THR A 66 -8.80 3.81 -13.69
CA THR A 66 -8.70 2.40 -13.31
C THR A 66 -9.98 1.89 -12.65
N TRP A 67 -10.49 2.61 -11.66
CA TRP A 67 -11.72 2.24 -10.94
C TRP A 67 -12.97 2.37 -11.81
N SER A 68 -13.04 3.40 -12.67
CA SER A 68 -14.14 3.55 -13.63
C SER A 68 -14.17 2.39 -14.63
N PHE A 69 -13.00 1.98 -15.14
CA PHE A 69 -12.88 0.82 -16.01
C PHE A 69 -13.30 -0.48 -15.31
N LEU A 70 -12.89 -0.69 -14.05
CA LEU A 70 -13.31 -1.87 -13.29
C LEU A 70 -14.82 -1.90 -13.10
N LYS A 71 -15.42 -0.76 -12.71
CA LYS A 71 -16.86 -0.62 -12.58
C LYS A 71 -17.60 -0.92 -13.88
N GLU A 72 -17.06 -0.52 -15.03
CA GLU A 72 -17.62 -0.85 -16.35
C GLU A 72 -17.67 -2.37 -16.60
N ILE A 73 -16.63 -3.11 -16.21
CA ILE A 73 -16.49 -4.53 -16.57
C ILE A 73 -17.08 -5.51 -15.53
N VAL A 74 -17.09 -5.16 -14.23
CA VAL A 74 -17.65 -6.02 -13.17
C VAL A 74 -18.92 -5.47 -12.51
N GLY A 75 -19.26 -4.20 -12.72
CA GLY A 75 -20.42 -3.54 -12.10
C GLY A 75 -20.19 -3.20 -10.63
N ASP A 76 -20.12 -4.21 -9.77
CA ASP A 76 -19.83 -4.06 -8.34
C ASP A 76 -18.33 -4.29 -8.07
N THR A 77 -17.67 -3.25 -7.55
CA THR A 77 -16.24 -3.26 -7.22
C THR A 77 -15.98 -3.49 -5.73
N SER A 78 -17.01 -3.75 -4.92
CA SER A 78 -16.90 -3.93 -3.47
C SER A 78 -15.89 -4.99 -3.05
N ILE A 79 -15.76 -6.06 -3.84
CA ILE A 79 -14.79 -7.14 -3.64
C ILE A 79 -13.33 -6.66 -3.68
N PHE A 80 -13.07 -5.51 -4.31
CA PHE A 80 -11.74 -4.89 -4.42
C PHE A 80 -11.49 -3.80 -3.36
N ASN A 81 -12.46 -3.50 -2.49
CA ASN A 81 -12.33 -2.46 -1.46
C ASN A 81 -11.14 -2.68 -0.54
N VAL A 82 -10.68 -3.93 -0.37
CA VAL A 82 -9.49 -4.26 0.42
C VAL A 82 -8.22 -3.54 -0.03
N PHE A 83 -8.13 -3.15 -1.31
CA PHE A 83 -7.01 -2.34 -1.83
C PHE A 83 -7.09 -0.87 -1.38
N LEU A 84 -8.27 -0.40 -0.99
CA LEU A 84 -8.51 0.98 -0.56
C LEU A 84 -8.36 1.19 0.95
N TYR A 85 -8.33 0.11 1.74
CA TYR A 85 -8.24 0.19 3.21
C TYR A 85 -7.02 0.98 3.68
N GLY A 86 -5.88 0.89 2.97
CA GLY A 86 -4.72 1.72 3.29
C GLY A 86 -5.01 3.23 3.27
N ASN A 87 -5.84 3.68 2.31
CA ASN A 87 -6.27 5.08 2.22
C ASN A 87 -7.25 5.43 3.34
N ASP A 88 -8.20 4.54 3.64
CA ASP A 88 -9.21 4.76 4.68
C ASP A 88 -8.55 4.90 6.07
N TYR A 89 -7.57 4.06 6.40
CA TYR A 89 -6.84 4.14 7.67
C TYR A 89 -5.84 5.32 7.72
N HIS A 90 -5.27 5.73 6.58
CA HIS A 90 -4.55 7.01 6.48
C HIS A 90 -5.48 8.19 6.78
N ASN A 91 -6.68 8.20 6.22
CA ASN A 91 -7.69 9.22 6.47
C ASN A 91 -8.13 9.24 7.94
N LEU A 92 -8.28 8.07 8.57
CA LEU A 92 -8.60 7.98 10.00
C LEU A 92 -7.51 8.61 10.87
N LYS A 93 -6.25 8.33 10.56
CA LYS A 93 -5.09 8.92 11.24
C LYS A 93 -5.06 10.44 11.10
N ALA A 94 -5.28 10.94 9.89
CA ALA A 94 -5.37 12.37 9.64
C ALA A 94 -6.52 13.00 10.43
N ALA A 95 -7.72 12.41 10.36
CA ALA A 95 -8.93 12.88 11.03
C ALA A 95 -8.79 12.96 12.56
N ILE A 96 -8.24 11.93 13.20
CA ILE A 96 -8.04 11.91 14.66
C ILE A 96 -7.04 12.99 15.10
N LYS A 97 -5.94 13.17 14.34
CA LYS A 97 -4.95 14.22 14.63
C LYS A 97 -5.49 15.61 14.36
N GLU A 98 -6.31 15.76 13.31
CA GLU A 98 -7.00 17.00 12.99
C GLU A 98 -7.91 17.42 14.15
N ALA A 99 -8.77 16.50 14.61
CA ALA A 99 -9.67 16.73 15.74
C ALA A 99 -8.90 17.06 17.04
N TYR A 100 -7.79 16.37 17.30
CA TYR A 100 -6.94 16.63 18.47
C TYR A 100 -6.24 18.00 18.43
N THR A 101 -5.75 18.41 17.25
CA THR A 101 -5.00 19.67 17.11
C THR A 101 -5.89 20.90 16.90
N GLY A 102 -7.17 20.71 16.54
CA GLY A 102 -8.10 21.78 16.23
C GLY A 102 -7.72 22.58 14.97
N LYS A 103 -6.87 22.03 14.10
CA LYS A 103 -6.44 22.64 12.83
C LYS A 103 -7.17 21.99 11.67
N ASP A 104 -7.30 22.67 10.55
CA ASP A 104 -7.91 22.11 9.33
C ASP A 104 -6.80 21.74 8.33
N PHE A 105 -6.87 20.52 7.78
CA PHE A 105 -5.89 20.00 6.81
C PHE A 105 -6.59 19.28 5.65
N PRO A 106 -7.35 20.01 4.80
CA PRO A 106 -8.19 19.39 3.77
C PRO A 106 -7.38 18.59 2.73
N ASP A 107 -6.12 18.97 2.50
CA ASP A 107 -5.25 18.35 1.50
C ASP A 107 -4.58 17.03 1.98
N LEU A 108 -4.77 16.63 3.25
CA LEU A 108 -4.19 15.38 3.77
C LEU A 108 -5.01 14.14 3.43
N TYR A 109 -6.27 14.31 3.03
CA TYR A 109 -7.20 13.20 2.82
C TYR A 109 -7.08 12.61 1.43
N MET A 110 -7.01 11.28 1.39
CA MET A 110 -7.16 10.48 0.18
C MET A 110 -8.64 10.44 -0.19
N LYS A 111 -8.98 10.86 -1.41
CA LYS A 111 -10.37 10.92 -1.88
C LYS A 111 -10.92 9.55 -2.26
N GLU A 112 -10.05 8.66 -2.74
CA GLU A 112 -10.41 7.30 -3.11
C GLU A 112 -10.26 6.37 -1.90
N GLY A 113 -11.40 6.02 -1.29
CA GLY A 113 -11.49 5.11 -0.15
C GLY A 113 -12.68 4.18 -0.30
N ALA A 114 -12.72 3.08 0.47
CA ALA A 114 -13.94 2.29 0.60
C ALA A 114 -14.99 3.05 1.42
N VAL A 115 -14.55 4.01 2.25
CA VAL A 115 -15.38 4.92 3.02
C VAL A 115 -15.12 6.34 2.54
N ASP A 116 -16.17 7.14 2.39
CA ASP A 116 -16.01 8.57 2.11
C ASP A 116 -15.23 9.22 3.26
N TYR A 117 -14.09 9.84 2.95
CA TYR A 117 -13.21 10.46 3.95
C TYR A 117 -13.94 11.49 4.82
N ARG A 118 -15.01 12.11 4.31
CA ARG A 118 -15.83 13.08 5.06
C ARG A 118 -16.59 12.41 6.20
N VAL A 119 -16.98 11.14 6.05
CA VAL A 119 -17.59 10.33 7.11
C VAL A 119 -16.54 10.04 8.19
N ILE A 120 -15.33 9.65 7.79
CA ILE A 120 -14.20 9.40 8.70
C ILE A 120 -13.85 10.66 9.49
N ARG A 121 -13.73 11.79 8.79
CA ARG A 121 -13.45 13.10 9.37
C ARG A 121 -14.51 13.53 10.37
N LYS A 122 -15.79 13.38 10.02
CA LYS A 122 -16.92 13.69 10.91
C LYS A 122 -16.91 12.81 12.17
N ALA A 123 -16.73 11.50 11.99
CA ALA A 123 -16.67 10.55 13.11
C ALA A 123 -15.57 10.90 14.12
N ALA A 124 -14.38 11.30 13.66
CA ALA A 124 -13.30 11.75 14.53
C ALA A 124 -13.59 13.08 15.24
N ALA A 125 -14.19 14.05 14.52
CA ALA A 125 -14.54 15.34 15.10
C ALA A 125 -15.63 15.25 16.18
N GLU A 126 -16.61 14.37 15.99
CA GLU A 126 -17.71 14.13 16.93
C GLU A 126 -17.34 13.09 18.01
N ASN A 127 -16.18 12.44 17.88
CA ASN A 127 -15.75 11.29 18.67
C ASN A 127 -16.82 10.17 18.70
N ASP A 128 -17.53 10.00 17.58
CA ASP A 128 -18.53 8.96 17.35
C ASP A 128 -18.10 8.07 16.19
N PHE A 129 -17.48 6.95 16.54
CA PHE A 129 -16.97 5.97 15.56
C PHE A 129 -18.00 4.92 15.14
N GLN A 130 -19.26 4.99 15.59
CA GLN A 130 -20.29 4.02 15.19
C GLN A 130 -20.66 4.12 13.70
N ALA A 131 -20.47 5.31 13.11
CA ALA A 131 -20.67 5.54 11.69
C ALA A 131 -19.60 4.89 10.79
N LEU A 132 -18.51 4.38 11.38
CA LEU A 132 -17.44 3.71 10.64
C LEU A 132 -17.72 2.20 10.47
N PRO A 133 -17.05 1.53 9.51
CA PRO A 133 -17.05 0.06 9.43
C PRO A 133 -16.61 -0.58 10.74
N GLU A 134 -17.19 -1.74 11.07
CA GLU A 134 -17.00 -2.43 12.36
C GLU A 134 -15.52 -2.65 12.69
N GLU A 135 -14.74 -3.09 11.69
CA GLU A 135 -13.31 -3.35 11.75
C GLU A 135 -12.47 -2.11 12.09
N MET A 136 -12.98 -0.91 11.85
CA MET A 136 -12.29 0.36 12.07
C MET A 136 -12.60 0.97 13.45
N ARG A 137 -13.76 0.65 14.03
CA ARG A 137 -14.26 1.33 15.25
C ARG A 137 -13.33 1.16 16.44
N GLY A 138 -12.83 -0.06 16.65
CA GLY A 138 -12.00 -0.41 17.80
C GLY A 138 -10.70 0.38 17.83
N CYS A 139 -9.92 0.34 16.75
CA CYS A 139 -8.66 1.07 16.68
C CYS A 139 -8.86 2.58 16.64
N ALA A 140 -9.94 3.08 16.02
CA ALA A 140 -10.28 4.50 16.02
C ALA A 140 -10.51 5.04 17.45
N ALA A 141 -11.36 4.34 18.21
CA ALA A 141 -11.67 4.71 19.59
C ALA A 141 -10.43 4.61 20.50
N GLU A 142 -9.63 3.55 20.36
CA GLU A 142 -8.39 3.40 21.14
C GLU A 142 -7.37 4.49 20.81
N ALA A 143 -7.13 4.76 19.53
CA ALA A 143 -6.16 5.75 19.08
C ALA A 143 -6.56 7.17 19.53
N ALA A 144 -7.83 7.55 19.35
CA ALA A 144 -8.35 8.84 19.81
C ALA A 144 -8.22 8.99 21.33
N LYS A 145 -8.59 7.95 22.10
CA LYS A 145 -8.44 7.92 23.55
C LYS A 145 -6.97 8.08 23.96
N VAL A 146 -6.06 7.29 23.39
CA VAL A 146 -4.64 7.33 23.72
C VAL A 146 -4.06 8.71 23.42
N LEU A 147 -4.34 9.27 22.25
CA LEU A 147 -3.85 10.59 21.86
C LEU A 147 -4.34 11.67 22.81
N ALA A 148 -5.63 11.66 23.19
CA ALA A 148 -6.20 12.62 24.12
C ALA A 148 -5.57 12.56 25.52
N HIS A 149 -5.24 11.36 26.02
CA HIS A 149 -4.71 11.18 27.38
C HIS A 149 -3.20 11.40 27.48
N THR A 150 -2.45 11.08 26.43
CA THR A 150 -0.98 11.03 26.47
C THR A 150 -0.30 12.10 25.62
N GLY A 151 -1.00 12.65 24.62
CA GLY A 151 -0.39 13.48 23.58
C GLY A 151 0.56 12.70 22.64
N ASP A 152 0.65 11.38 22.77
CA ASP A 152 1.57 10.55 21.99
C ASP A 152 1.00 10.27 20.59
N GLY A 153 1.34 11.14 19.64
CA GLY A 153 0.99 10.98 18.23
C GLY A 153 1.63 9.75 17.58
N GLN A 154 2.78 9.26 18.07
CA GLN A 154 3.40 8.05 17.53
C GLN A 154 2.60 6.80 17.94
N LEU A 155 2.17 6.72 19.19
CA LEU A 155 1.36 5.61 19.65
C LEU A 155 -0.03 5.59 18.98
N CYS A 156 -0.62 6.77 18.73
CA CYS A 156 -1.81 6.90 17.89
C CYS A 156 -1.60 6.29 16.50
N ASP A 157 -0.48 6.59 15.84
CA ASP A 157 -0.17 6.03 14.52
C ASP A 157 -0.03 4.51 14.56
N VAL A 158 0.67 3.99 15.58
CA VAL A 158 0.90 2.56 15.74
C VAL A 158 -0.40 1.78 15.85
N ILE A 159 -1.36 2.28 16.64
CA ILE A 159 -2.67 1.61 16.82
C ILE A 159 -3.45 1.58 15.49
N ILE A 160 -3.45 2.69 14.76
CA ILE A 160 -4.19 2.79 13.48
C ILE A 160 -3.51 1.95 12.40
N ASP A 161 -2.18 1.97 12.32
CA ASP A 161 -1.43 1.20 11.34
C ASP A 161 -1.57 -0.31 11.57
N GLN A 162 -1.55 -0.75 12.84
CA GLN A 162 -1.83 -2.15 13.19
C GLN A 162 -3.28 -2.53 12.84
N GLY A 163 -4.24 -1.63 13.08
CA GLY A 163 -5.63 -1.81 12.69
C GLY A 163 -5.79 -1.97 11.18
N ALA A 164 -5.07 -1.19 10.38
CA ALA A 164 -5.09 -1.27 8.92
C ALA A 164 -4.60 -2.64 8.42
N LEU A 165 -3.47 -3.12 8.92
CA LEU A 165 -2.94 -4.46 8.56
C LEU A 165 -3.90 -5.57 8.96
N THR A 166 -4.54 -5.44 10.14
CA THR A 166 -5.53 -6.40 10.63
C THR A 166 -6.76 -6.43 9.73
N ALA A 167 -7.32 -5.27 9.38
CA ALA A 167 -8.49 -5.16 8.52
C ALA A 167 -8.22 -5.70 7.11
N ILE A 168 -7.05 -5.37 6.52
CA ILE A 168 -6.65 -5.89 5.21
C ILE A 168 -6.54 -7.43 5.23
N ARG A 169 -5.91 -8.01 6.25
CA ARG A 169 -5.80 -9.47 6.38
C ARG A 169 -7.16 -10.13 6.57
N GLN A 170 -8.00 -9.57 7.45
CA GLN A 170 -9.32 -10.10 7.74
C GLN A 170 -10.25 -10.02 6.53
N ALA A 171 -10.25 -8.91 5.79
CA ALA A 171 -11.02 -8.77 4.56
C ALA A 171 -10.54 -9.76 3.48
N GLY A 172 -9.22 -9.96 3.36
CA GLY A 172 -8.65 -11.02 2.52
C GLY A 172 -9.22 -12.39 2.89
N GLU A 173 -9.24 -12.76 4.17
CA GLU A 173 -9.78 -14.04 4.65
C GLU A 173 -11.29 -14.18 4.41
N ALA A 174 -12.06 -13.15 4.77
CA ALA A 174 -13.51 -13.12 4.66
C ALA A 174 -14.00 -13.15 3.21
N SER A 175 -13.17 -12.72 2.25
CA SER A 175 -13.51 -12.74 0.82
C SER A 175 -13.74 -14.16 0.26
N GLY A 176 -13.12 -15.17 0.88
CA GLY A 176 -13.11 -16.54 0.37
C GLY A 176 -12.24 -16.77 -0.88
N ASP A 177 -11.67 -15.72 -1.47
CA ASP A 177 -10.85 -15.77 -2.69
C ASP A 177 -9.36 -15.92 -2.37
N ASP A 178 -8.68 -16.86 -3.03
CA ASP A 178 -7.28 -17.18 -2.74
C ASP A 178 -6.31 -16.04 -3.07
N PHE A 179 -6.61 -15.22 -4.09
CA PHE A 179 -5.78 -14.07 -4.43
C PHE A 179 -5.89 -13.00 -3.34
N LEU A 180 -7.10 -12.67 -2.89
CA LEU A 180 -7.31 -11.68 -1.84
C LEU A 180 -6.79 -12.15 -0.48
N LYS A 181 -6.90 -13.45 -0.17
CA LYS A 181 -6.23 -14.07 0.99
C LYS A 181 -4.71 -13.88 0.93
N LEU A 182 -4.11 -14.20 -0.22
CA LEU A 182 -2.68 -14.02 -0.44
C LEU A 182 -2.27 -12.54 -0.30
N TYR A 183 -3.02 -11.62 -0.90
CA TYR A 183 -2.77 -10.19 -0.79
C TYR A 183 -2.80 -9.72 0.67
N GLY A 184 -3.85 -10.10 1.41
CA GLY A 184 -4.02 -9.71 2.80
C GLY A 184 -2.90 -10.25 3.69
N GLU A 185 -2.54 -11.52 3.50
CA GLU A 185 -1.47 -12.18 4.24
C GLU A 185 -0.09 -11.56 3.94
N LEU A 186 0.25 -11.34 2.67
CA LEU A 186 1.52 -10.72 2.27
C LEU A 186 1.62 -9.26 2.73
N THR A 187 0.52 -8.52 2.71
CA THR A 187 0.49 -7.12 3.17
C THR A 187 0.75 -7.04 4.67
N ALA A 188 0.08 -7.88 5.46
CA ALA A 188 0.31 -8.00 6.90
C ALA A 188 1.75 -8.45 7.20
N ALA A 189 2.25 -9.45 6.48
CA ALA A 189 3.61 -9.95 6.67
C ALA A 189 4.66 -8.89 6.36
N ALA A 190 4.60 -8.24 5.19
CA ALA A 190 5.53 -7.19 4.82
C ALA A 190 5.47 -5.99 5.78
N GLY A 191 4.27 -5.64 6.27
CA GLY A 191 4.08 -4.63 7.31
C GLY A 191 4.79 -5.01 8.60
N ASN A 192 4.54 -6.21 9.11
CA ASN A 192 5.14 -6.73 10.33
C ASN A 192 6.68 -6.81 10.26
N ILE A 193 7.23 -7.29 9.13
CA ILE A 193 8.68 -7.39 8.92
C ILE A 193 9.31 -6.00 8.91
N ARG A 194 8.71 -5.00 8.23
CA ARG A 194 9.18 -3.62 8.25
C ARG A 194 9.15 -3.02 9.66
N ILE A 195 8.05 -3.23 10.39
CA ILE A 195 7.90 -2.75 11.78
C ILE A 195 8.97 -3.37 12.68
N ALA A 196 9.18 -4.68 12.60
CA ALA A 196 10.19 -5.40 13.37
C ALA A 196 11.62 -4.91 13.08
N ALA A 197 11.99 -4.79 11.80
CA ALA A 197 13.30 -4.27 11.41
C ALA A 197 13.51 -2.81 11.84
N ARG A 198 12.47 -1.97 11.77
CA ARG A 198 12.54 -0.58 12.26
C ARG A 198 12.64 -0.51 13.79
N ALA A 199 11.85 -1.31 14.50
CA ALA A 199 11.88 -1.38 15.96
C ALA A 199 13.25 -1.82 16.48
N ALA A 200 13.84 -2.84 15.86
CA ALA A 200 15.17 -3.34 16.18
C ALA A 200 16.25 -2.25 16.05
N ARG A 201 16.17 -1.40 15.02
CA ARG A 201 17.08 -0.25 14.83
C ARG A 201 16.88 0.87 15.82
N THR A 202 15.63 1.11 16.18
CA THR A 202 15.24 2.25 17.01
C THR A 202 15.18 1.91 18.49
N GLY A 203 15.57 0.68 18.87
CA GLY A 203 15.58 0.23 20.26
C GLY A 203 14.19 0.20 20.90
N LYS A 204 13.13 -0.02 20.11
CA LYS A 204 11.78 -0.16 20.64
C LYS A 204 11.63 -1.50 21.37
N ASP A 205 10.88 -1.49 22.48
CA ASP A 205 10.71 -2.65 23.34
C ASP A 205 9.63 -3.62 22.84
N GLU A 206 9.52 -4.76 23.52
CA GLU A 206 8.53 -5.78 23.19
C GLU A 206 7.09 -5.28 23.38
N ALA A 207 6.85 -4.35 24.32
CA ALA A 207 5.54 -3.77 24.56
C ALA A 207 5.07 -2.93 23.36
N PHE A 208 5.96 -2.11 22.80
CA PHE A 208 5.69 -1.38 21.56
C PHE A 208 5.38 -2.33 20.40
N LEU A 209 6.22 -3.36 20.21
CA LEU A 209 6.05 -4.33 19.15
C LEU A 209 4.76 -5.15 19.28
N GLY A 210 4.37 -5.50 20.50
CA GLY A 210 3.10 -6.20 20.76
C GLY A 210 1.87 -5.41 20.31
N ARG A 211 1.93 -4.08 20.39
CA ARG A 211 0.88 -3.17 19.89
C ARG A 211 0.99 -2.88 18.40
N ALA A 212 2.21 -2.92 17.84
CA ALA A 212 2.46 -2.55 16.46
C ALA A 212 2.27 -3.69 15.45
N LEU A 213 2.56 -4.94 15.84
CA LEU A 213 2.47 -6.07 14.94
C LEU A 213 1.04 -6.61 14.86
N ALA A 214 0.53 -6.76 13.63
CA ALA A 214 -0.73 -7.44 13.37
C ALA A 214 -0.54 -8.96 13.40
N ASP A 215 -1.62 -9.71 13.59
CA ASP A 215 -1.56 -11.17 13.49
C ASP A 215 -1.35 -11.58 12.03
N CYS A 216 -0.54 -12.60 11.81
CA CYS A 216 -0.11 -13.06 10.49
C CYS A 216 0.13 -14.57 10.57
N ARG A 217 -0.42 -15.37 9.65
CA ARG A 217 -0.31 -16.83 9.68
C ARG A 217 1.09 -17.30 9.30
N THR A 218 1.74 -16.54 8.43
CA THR A 218 3.07 -16.86 7.86
C THR A 218 4.23 -16.37 8.74
N LEU A 219 3.94 -15.69 9.85
CA LEU A 219 4.92 -15.19 10.81
C LEU A 219 4.47 -15.51 12.24
N ASN A 220 5.34 -16.14 13.03
CA ASN A 220 5.14 -16.23 14.47
C ASN A 220 5.39 -14.86 15.11
N LYS A 221 4.32 -14.23 15.60
CA LYS A 221 4.35 -12.88 16.16
C LYS A 221 5.29 -12.78 17.36
N GLU A 222 5.20 -13.71 18.31
CA GLU A 222 5.99 -13.70 19.53
C GLU A 222 7.49 -13.92 19.26
N GLU A 223 7.84 -14.80 18.33
CA GLU A 223 9.22 -15.00 17.90
C GLU A 223 9.79 -13.77 17.19
N LEU A 224 8.99 -13.14 16.31
CA LEU A 224 9.40 -11.92 15.63
C LEU A 224 9.61 -10.75 16.61
N ILE A 225 8.76 -10.62 17.63
CA ILE A 225 8.92 -9.64 18.72
C ILE A 225 10.25 -9.87 19.45
N ARG A 226 10.49 -11.10 19.91
CA ARG A 226 11.74 -11.47 20.60
C ARG A 226 12.97 -11.29 19.73
N ALA A 227 12.86 -11.55 18.43
CA ALA A 227 13.94 -11.33 17.48
C ALA A 227 14.24 -9.83 17.32
N ALA A 228 13.21 -9.00 17.15
CA ALA A 228 13.37 -7.55 17.02
C ALA A 228 13.97 -6.91 18.27
N ALA A 229 13.58 -7.37 19.47
CA ALA A 229 14.16 -6.92 20.73
C ALA A 229 15.67 -7.24 20.88
N LYS A 230 16.17 -8.25 20.15
CA LYS A 230 17.59 -8.64 20.13
C LYS A 230 18.41 -7.92 19.04
N GLY A 231 17.76 -7.16 18.16
CA GLY A 231 18.42 -6.40 17.08
C GLY A 231 18.23 -6.99 15.68
N GLU A 232 18.65 -6.24 14.67
CA GLU A 232 18.39 -6.55 13.26
C GLU A 232 18.95 -7.90 12.79
N ALA A 233 20.11 -8.31 13.32
CA ALA A 233 20.71 -9.61 13.00
C ALA A 233 19.78 -10.76 13.41
N ALA A 234 19.19 -10.68 14.60
CA ALA A 234 18.24 -11.68 15.07
C ALA A 234 16.93 -11.67 14.27
N VAL A 235 16.48 -10.51 13.79
CA VAL A 235 15.36 -10.41 12.83
C VAL A 235 15.71 -11.14 11.53
N ALA A 236 16.89 -10.90 10.97
CA ALA A 236 17.34 -11.60 9.76
C ALA A 236 17.39 -13.12 9.98
N ASP A 237 17.98 -13.59 11.08
CA ASP A 237 18.10 -15.01 11.41
C ASP A 237 16.73 -15.69 11.64
N TYR A 238 15.75 -14.95 12.15
CA TYR A 238 14.36 -15.41 12.23
C TYR A 238 13.77 -15.54 10.81
N LEU A 239 13.91 -14.51 9.97
CA LEU A 239 13.34 -14.49 8.62
C LEU A 239 13.90 -15.60 7.72
N GLU A 240 15.16 -16.01 7.90
CA GLU A 240 15.76 -17.15 7.20
C GLU A 240 15.00 -18.47 7.38
N LYS A 241 14.28 -18.62 8.49
CA LYS A 241 13.49 -19.81 8.83
C LYS A 241 12.05 -19.75 8.31
N THR A 242 11.68 -18.65 7.66
CA THR A 242 10.34 -18.41 7.13
C THR A 242 10.35 -18.43 5.60
N GLU A 243 9.17 -18.31 5.00
CA GLU A 243 9.06 -18.12 3.54
C GLU A 243 9.66 -16.79 3.04
N TYR A 244 10.01 -15.88 3.95
CA TYR A 244 10.58 -14.56 3.68
C TYR A 244 12.11 -14.54 3.78
N ARG A 245 12.79 -15.68 3.65
CA ARG A 245 14.27 -15.79 3.77
C ARG A 245 15.06 -14.80 2.91
N GLU A 246 14.55 -14.40 1.75
CA GLU A 246 15.20 -13.39 0.91
C GLU A 246 15.31 -12.04 1.62
N ALA A 247 14.31 -11.67 2.44
CA ALA A 247 14.31 -10.46 3.24
C ALA A 247 15.51 -10.39 4.18
N ALA A 248 15.95 -11.53 4.73
CA ALA A 248 17.11 -11.60 5.61
C ALA A 248 18.39 -11.17 4.88
N GLY A 249 18.57 -11.66 3.65
CA GLY A 249 19.68 -11.27 2.79
C GLY A 249 19.67 -9.78 2.48
N GLU A 250 18.51 -9.23 2.13
CA GLU A 250 18.36 -7.80 1.81
C GLU A 250 18.53 -6.90 3.03
N LEU A 251 18.03 -7.33 4.20
CA LEU A 251 18.21 -6.63 5.48
C LEU A 251 19.69 -6.52 5.87
N ARG A 252 20.46 -7.60 5.68
CA ARG A 252 21.91 -7.60 5.93
C ARG A 252 22.69 -6.73 4.94
N LYS A 253 22.20 -6.56 3.70
CA LYS A 253 22.84 -5.69 2.70
C LYS A 253 22.65 -4.21 3.04
N SER A 254 21.41 -3.76 3.15
CA SER A 254 21.09 -2.38 3.54
C SER A 254 19.60 -2.19 3.79
N VAL A 255 19.27 -1.15 4.56
CA VAL A 255 17.89 -0.67 4.75
C VAL A 255 17.17 -0.45 3.42
N ARG A 256 17.85 0.17 2.44
CA ARG A 256 17.24 0.49 1.15
C ARG A 256 16.89 -0.80 0.39
N ALA A 257 17.82 -1.74 0.33
CA ALA A 257 17.62 -3.01 -0.36
C ALA A 257 16.44 -3.78 0.25
N PHE A 258 16.36 -3.80 1.58
CA PHE A 258 15.23 -4.38 2.32
C PHE A 258 13.89 -3.71 2.02
N GLU A 259 13.81 -2.38 2.01
CA GLU A 259 12.55 -1.67 1.71
C GLU A 259 12.08 -1.92 0.26
N ILE A 260 13.02 -2.00 -0.69
CA ILE A 260 12.71 -2.37 -2.09
C ILE A 260 12.21 -3.80 -2.17
N TRP A 261 12.84 -4.73 -1.46
CA TRP A 261 12.38 -6.12 -1.40
C TRP A 261 10.95 -6.22 -0.84
N CYS A 262 10.65 -5.53 0.27
CA CYS A 262 9.32 -5.52 0.84
C CYS A 262 8.28 -4.91 -0.11
N ASP A 263 8.67 -3.91 -0.91
CA ASP A 263 7.82 -3.32 -1.95
C ASP A 263 7.58 -4.29 -3.11
N ASN A 264 8.61 -5.04 -3.52
CA ASN A 264 8.55 -5.97 -4.65
C ASN A 264 7.94 -7.32 -4.28
N LEU A 265 7.88 -7.69 -3.00
CA LEU A 265 7.34 -8.98 -2.54
C LEU A 265 5.95 -9.24 -3.12
N LEU A 266 5.03 -8.28 -2.97
CA LEU A 266 3.68 -8.42 -3.50
C LEU A 266 3.72 -8.53 -5.03
N MET A 267 4.48 -7.67 -5.70
CA MET A 267 4.56 -7.65 -7.16
C MET A 267 5.04 -9.00 -7.73
N ARG A 268 6.10 -9.57 -7.14
CA ARG A 268 6.64 -10.89 -7.53
C ARG A 268 5.61 -12.00 -7.36
N ARG A 269 4.83 -11.96 -6.27
CA ARG A 269 3.83 -12.99 -5.95
C ARG A 269 2.59 -12.89 -6.83
N ILE A 270 2.21 -11.70 -7.27
CA ILE A 270 1.04 -11.51 -8.16
C ILE A 270 1.39 -11.61 -9.64
N ARG A 271 2.66 -11.43 -10.04
CA ARG A 271 3.10 -11.48 -11.45
C ARG A 271 2.60 -12.70 -12.23
N PRO A 272 2.53 -13.94 -11.69
CA PRO A 272 1.97 -15.08 -12.41
C PRO A 272 0.52 -14.89 -12.91
N GLN A 273 -0.23 -13.94 -12.34
CA GLN A 273 -1.57 -13.60 -12.80
C GLN A 273 -1.60 -13.09 -14.25
N ILE A 274 -0.47 -12.70 -14.87
CA ILE A 274 -0.42 -12.38 -16.31
C ILE A 274 -0.81 -13.58 -17.21
N HIS A 275 -0.67 -14.80 -16.69
CA HIS A 275 -0.99 -16.04 -17.41
C HIS A 275 -2.31 -16.68 -16.98
N ASN A 276 -2.94 -16.19 -15.91
CA ASN A 276 -4.20 -16.74 -15.42
C ASN A 276 -5.37 -16.24 -16.29
N PRO A 277 -6.10 -17.12 -17.01
CA PRO A 277 -7.19 -16.70 -17.89
C PRO A 277 -8.53 -16.51 -17.16
N PHE A 278 -8.62 -16.85 -15.86
CA PHE A 278 -9.89 -16.94 -15.14
C PHE A 278 -9.86 -16.28 -13.75
N GLY A 279 -11.05 -15.98 -13.24
CA GLY A 279 -11.26 -15.53 -11.87
C GLY A 279 -10.89 -14.07 -11.60
N LEU A 280 -10.80 -13.74 -10.32
CA LEU A 280 -10.58 -12.39 -9.80
C LEU A 280 -9.12 -11.95 -9.92
N GLY A 281 -8.19 -12.90 -9.83
CA GLY A 281 -6.74 -12.64 -9.75
C GLY A 281 -6.18 -11.69 -10.81
N PRO A 282 -6.50 -11.82 -12.11
CA PRO A 282 -6.02 -10.90 -13.14
C PRO A 282 -6.51 -9.45 -12.95
N LEU A 283 -7.77 -9.26 -12.55
CA LEU A 283 -8.34 -7.94 -12.30
C LEU A 283 -7.65 -7.29 -11.11
N ALA A 284 -7.48 -8.05 -10.03
CA ALA A 284 -6.82 -7.60 -8.81
C ALA A 284 -5.34 -7.28 -9.04
N ALA A 285 -4.63 -8.11 -9.80
CA ALA A 285 -3.25 -7.85 -10.18
C ALA A 285 -3.10 -6.59 -11.05
N TYR A 286 -4.06 -6.33 -11.95
CA TYR A 286 -4.08 -5.09 -12.74
C TYR A 286 -4.25 -3.84 -11.87
N ILE A 287 -5.10 -3.87 -10.83
CA ILE A 287 -5.23 -2.77 -9.86
C ILE A 287 -3.87 -2.48 -9.21
N LEU A 288 -3.26 -3.52 -8.62
CA LEU A 288 -1.98 -3.42 -7.92
C LEU A 288 -0.84 -2.98 -8.84
N ALA A 289 -0.87 -3.40 -10.12
CA ALA A 289 0.07 -2.94 -11.14
C ALA A 289 -0.05 -1.42 -11.36
N ARG A 290 -1.27 -0.89 -11.52
CA ARG A 290 -1.52 0.55 -11.68
C ARG A 290 -1.10 1.36 -10.46
N GLU A 291 -1.31 0.86 -9.25
CA GLU A 291 -0.82 1.51 -8.04
C GLU A 291 0.72 1.56 -7.99
N ASN A 292 1.38 0.47 -8.39
CA ASN A 292 2.84 0.40 -8.44
C ASN A 292 3.42 1.32 -9.52
N GLU A 293 2.77 1.49 -10.68
CA GLU A 293 3.14 2.51 -11.66
C GLU A 293 3.16 3.90 -11.04
N GLY A 294 2.10 4.25 -10.32
CA GLY A 294 1.99 5.54 -9.67
C GLY A 294 3.12 5.77 -8.66
N LYS A 295 3.47 4.73 -7.89
CA LYS A 295 4.62 4.75 -6.99
C LYS A 295 5.92 5.01 -7.75
N MET A 296 6.20 4.23 -8.80
CA MET A 296 7.40 4.36 -9.64
C MET A 296 7.51 5.75 -10.29
N VAL A 297 6.41 6.28 -10.82
CA VAL A 297 6.37 7.63 -11.38
C VAL A 297 6.70 8.67 -10.30
N ARG A 298 6.12 8.59 -9.10
CA ARG A 298 6.46 9.49 -7.98
C ARG A 298 7.96 9.45 -7.62
N ILE A 299 8.56 8.26 -7.60
CA ILE A 299 9.99 8.09 -7.29
C ILE A 299 10.85 8.79 -8.34
N ILE A 300 10.56 8.60 -9.61
CA ILE A 300 11.31 9.22 -10.71
C ILE A 300 11.12 10.74 -10.69
N LEU A 301 9.89 11.21 -10.63
CA LEU A 301 9.59 12.65 -10.63
C LEU A 301 10.20 13.36 -9.43
N SER A 302 10.11 12.76 -8.23
CA SER A 302 10.78 13.28 -7.04
C SER A 302 12.30 13.28 -7.19
N GLY A 303 12.89 12.21 -7.74
CA GLY A 303 14.32 12.16 -8.02
C GLY A 303 14.78 13.27 -8.98
N LYS A 304 14.04 13.47 -10.08
CA LYS A 304 14.32 14.52 -11.07
C LYS A 304 14.12 15.92 -10.51
N ARG A 305 13.06 16.14 -9.72
CA ARG A 305 12.81 17.43 -9.06
C ARG A 305 13.93 17.81 -8.08
N ASN A 306 14.54 16.81 -7.45
CA ASN A 306 15.65 17.00 -6.52
C ASN A 306 17.05 16.89 -7.18
N GLY A 307 17.13 16.80 -8.51
CA GLY A 307 18.41 16.71 -9.24
C GLY A 307 19.23 15.45 -8.94
N LEU A 308 18.58 14.34 -8.56
CA LEU A 308 19.28 13.07 -8.31
C LEU A 308 19.80 12.48 -9.63
N GLY A 309 21.01 11.95 -9.60
CA GLY A 309 21.61 11.22 -10.73
C GLY A 309 20.81 9.96 -11.09
N GLU A 310 20.91 9.54 -12.35
CA GLU A 310 20.13 8.41 -12.88
C GLU A 310 20.32 7.12 -12.08
N ASP A 311 21.56 6.78 -11.74
CA ASP A 311 21.89 5.57 -10.98
C ASP A 311 21.18 5.56 -9.61
N VAL A 312 21.13 6.72 -8.94
CA VAL A 312 20.45 6.88 -7.64
C VAL A 312 18.95 6.70 -7.76
N ILE A 313 18.35 7.11 -8.89
CA ILE A 313 16.93 6.88 -9.17
C ILE A 313 16.70 5.40 -9.48
N ARG A 314 17.54 4.78 -10.33
CA ARG A 314 17.45 3.35 -10.68
C ARG A 314 17.53 2.45 -9.46
N GLU A 315 18.45 2.73 -8.54
CA GLU A 315 18.59 2.01 -7.27
C GLU A 315 17.35 2.07 -6.39
N ARG A 316 16.40 2.98 -6.64
CA ARG A 316 15.14 3.11 -5.90
C ARG A 316 13.95 2.57 -6.69
N MET A 317 14.16 2.03 -7.88
CA MET A 317 13.06 1.52 -8.69
C MET A 317 12.53 0.19 -8.12
N ARG A 318 11.27 -0.08 -8.43
CA ARG A 318 10.55 -1.28 -8.04
C ARG A 318 10.35 -2.15 -9.27
N GLU A 319 10.05 -3.42 -9.05
CA GLU A 319 9.73 -4.34 -10.15
C GLU A 319 8.40 -3.95 -10.79
N THR A 320 8.32 -4.06 -12.12
CA THR A 320 7.09 -3.85 -12.88
C THR A 320 6.25 -5.12 -12.89
N TYR A 321 4.95 -4.98 -13.12
CA TYR A 321 4.08 -6.14 -13.32
C TYR A 321 4.33 -6.80 -14.69
N VAL A 322 4.41 -5.98 -15.73
CA VAL A 322 4.70 -6.36 -17.14
C VAL A 322 6.12 -6.00 -17.57
#